data_AF-A0A7J9DTJ6-F1
#
_entry.id   AF-A0A7J9DTJ6-F1
#
_cell.length_a   1.000
_cell.length_b   1.000
_cell.length_c   1.000
_cell.angle_alpha   90.00
_cell.angle_beta   90.00
_cell.angle_gamma   90.00
#
_symmetry.space_group_name_H-M   'P 1'
#
loop_
_entity.id
_entity.type
_entity.pdbx_description
1 polymer ?
#
loop_
_entity_poly.entity_id
_entity_poly.type
_entity_poly.pdbx_seq_one_letter_code
_entity_poly.pdbx_strand_id
1 'polypeptide(L)'
;MAAEKVLWMNPADHEISYANNSFYQKEVLMKVRPIVEEAITDTLKKIGVPTCMKVVDMGCALGPNTFQAISHVIDTVHGMCQQQELKLPEFEVLLNDLPGN
;
A
#
# COMPACT_ATOMS: atom_id res chain seq x y z
N MET A 1 -6.20 -21.31 23.20
CA MET A 1 -6.12 -19.86 23.47
C MET A 1 -4.75 -19.54 24.05
N ALA A 2 -4.16 -18.41 23.66
CA ALA A 2 -2.81 -17.88 23.95
C ALA A 2 -1.70 -18.20 22.92
N ALA A 3 -1.79 -17.58 21.73
CA ALA A 3 -0.63 -17.29 20.87
C ALA A 3 -0.80 -16.04 19.98
N GLU A 4 -1.74 -15.14 20.27
CA GLU A 4 -1.88 -13.86 19.54
C GLU A 4 -0.95 -12.75 20.06
N LYS A 5 -0.10 -13.03 21.05
CA LYS A 5 0.53 -11.94 21.81
C LYS A 5 1.83 -11.36 21.25
N VAL A 6 2.49 -11.99 20.27
CA VAL A 6 3.71 -11.43 19.66
C VAL A 6 3.93 -12.05 18.27
N LEU A 7 3.32 -11.51 17.22
CA LEU A 7 3.65 -11.87 15.83
C LEU A 7 3.91 -10.60 15.04
N TRP A 8 5.13 -10.42 14.55
CA TRP A 8 5.52 -9.35 13.65
C TRP A 8 6.73 -9.77 12.82
N MET A 9 7.02 -9.03 11.75
CA MET A 9 8.16 -9.31 10.90
C MET A 9 9.47 -8.91 11.58
N ASN A 10 10.57 -9.62 11.29
CA ASN A 10 11.83 -9.46 12.02
C ASN A 10 12.32 -8.00 12.04
N PRO A 11 12.36 -7.34 13.21
CA PRO A 11 12.78 -5.95 13.33
C PRO A 11 14.31 -5.80 13.47
N ALA A 12 15.05 -6.92 13.58
CA ALA A 12 16.49 -6.92 13.82
C ALA A 12 17.27 -6.06 12.81
N ASP A 13 18.41 -5.52 13.24
CA ASP A 13 19.17 -4.56 12.45
C ASP A 13 19.70 -5.14 11.12
N HIS A 14 19.68 -4.26 10.11
CA HIS A 14 20.22 -4.38 8.75
C HIS A 14 20.21 -5.79 8.13
N GLU A 15 21.16 -6.67 8.43
CA GLU A 15 21.40 -7.89 7.64
C GLU A 15 20.23 -8.88 7.61
N ILE A 16 19.56 -9.11 8.74
CA ILE A 16 18.48 -10.11 8.84
C ILE A 16 17.09 -9.48 8.99
N SER A 17 17.00 -8.16 8.86
CA SER A 17 15.74 -7.41 8.92
C SER A 17 14.77 -7.86 7.84
N TYR A 18 13.46 -7.80 8.11
CA TYR A 18 12.47 -8.01 7.05
C TYR A 18 12.57 -6.97 5.94
N ALA A 19 12.89 -5.71 6.28
CA ALA A 19 13.04 -4.64 5.31
C ALA A 19 14.07 -4.98 4.21
N ASN A 20 15.16 -5.68 4.56
CA ASN A 20 16.21 -6.07 3.61
C ASN A 20 16.03 -7.48 3.01
N ASN A 21 15.12 -8.29 3.56
CA ASN A 21 14.92 -9.69 3.14
C ASN A 21 13.51 -9.96 2.59
N SER A 22 12.75 -8.92 2.27
CA SER A 22 11.37 -9.01 1.75
C SER A 22 11.27 -8.90 0.23
N PHE A 23 12.30 -9.35 -0.49
CA PHE A 23 12.38 -9.29 -1.96
C PHE A 23 11.23 -10.07 -2.63
N TYR A 24 10.89 -11.26 -2.12
CA TYR A 24 9.84 -12.07 -2.71
C TYR A 24 8.46 -11.37 -2.63
N GLN A 25 8.17 -10.74 -1.49
CA GLN A 25 6.94 -9.97 -1.28
C GLN A 25 6.90 -8.74 -2.20
N LYS A 26 8.03 -8.09 -2.43
CA LYS A 26 8.17 -7.02 -3.42
C LYS A 26 7.87 -7.50 -4.85
N GLU A 27 8.39 -8.67 -5.24
CA GLU A 27 8.09 -9.25 -6.56
C GLU A 27 6.60 -9.58 -6.73
N VAL A 28 5.96 -10.08 -5.68
CA VAL A 28 4.51 -10.29 -5.67
C VAL A 28 3.78 -8.95 -5.83
N LEU A 29 4.18 -7.91 -5.09
CA LEU A 29 3.60 -6.56 -5.21
C LEU A 29 3.68 -6.04 -6.66
N MET A 30 4.82 -6.24 -7.34
CA MET A 30 4.97 -5.84 -8.74
C MET A 30 4.07 -6.65 -9.69
N LYS A 31 3.87 -7.94 -9.43
CA LYS A 31 3.00 -8.79 -10.25
C LYS A 31 1.52 -8.46 -10.09
N VAL A 32 1.08 -8.10 -8.90
CA VAL A 32 -0.33 -7.75 -8.64
C VAL A 32 -0.66 -6.31 -9.00
N ARG A 33 0.36 -5.45 -9.20
CA ARG A 33 0.20 -4.03 -9.52
C ARG A 33 -0.86 -3.77 -10.60
N PRO A 34 -0.85 -4.40 -11.80
CA PRO A 34 -1.84 -4.10 -12.84
C PRO A 34 -3.29 -4.34 -12.39
N ILE A 35 -3.52 -5.35 -11.54
CA ILE A 35 -4.84 -5.68 -11.01
C ILE A 35 -5.33 -4.57 -10.07
N VAL A 36 -4.43 -4.03 -9.24
CA VAL A 36 -4.73 -2.92 -8.32
C VAL A 36 -5.02 -1.64 -9.12
N GLU A 37 -4.21 -1.33 -10.14
CA GLU A 37 -4.38 -0.14 -10.98
C GLU A 37 -5.74 -0.16 -11.72
N GLU A 38 -6.10 -1.31 -12.29
CA GLU A 38 -7.39 -1.52 -12.96
C GLU A 38 -8.56 -1.35 -11.98
N ALA A 39 -8.49 -2.00 -10.81
CA ALA A 39 -9.54 -1.93 -9.80
C ALA A 39 -9.79 -0.49 -9.30
N ILE A 40 -8.73 0.29 -9.06
CA ILE A 40 -8.83 1.69 -8.66
C ILE A 40 -9.49 2.51 -9.78
N THR A 41 -8.98 2.38 -11.00
CA THR A 41 -9.45 3.14 -12.16
C THR A 41 -10.93 2.88 -12.42
N ASP A 42 -11.35 1.62 -12.41
CA ASP A 42 -12.73 1.23 -12.64
C ASP A 42 -13.67 1.71 -11.53
N THR A 43 -13.21 1.65 -10.29
CA THR A 43 -13.98 2.14 -9.15
C THR A 43 -14.19 3.65 -9.25
N LEU A 44 -13.12 4.42 -9.47
CA LEU A 44 -13.21 5.88 -9.54
C LEU A 44 -13.96 6.37 -10.78
N LYS A 45 -13.93 5.64 -11.91
CA LYS A 45 -14.80 5.94 -13.06
C LYS A 45 -16.28 5.76 -12.74
N LYS A 46 -16.64 4.81 -11.86
CA LYS A 46 -18.03 4.53 -11.48
C LYS A 46 -18.56 5.50 -10.43
N ILE A 47 -17.75 5.86 -9.43
CA ILE A 47 -18.19 6.65 -8.28
C ILE A 47 -17.73 8.12 -8.34
N GLY A 48 -16.85 8.47 -9.29
CA GLY A 48 -16.17 9.75 -9.35
C GLY A 48 -14.93 9.82 -8.45
N VAL A 49 -14.09 10.83 -8.67
CA VAL A 49 -12.94 11.10 -7.81
C VAL A 49 -13.41 11.93 -6.60
N PRO A 50 -13.22 11.44 -5.36
CA PRO A 50 -13.60 12.18 -4.15
C PRO A 50 -12.65 13.36 -3.91
N THR A 51 -12.96 14.21 -2.93
CA THR A 51 -12.04 15.28 -2.49
C THR A 51 -10.92 14.75 -1.59
N CYS A 52 -11.17 13.68 -0.84
CA CYS A 52 -10.20 12.99 0.00
C CYS A 52 -10.36 11.48 -0.20
N MET A 53 -9.24 10.77 -0.35
CA MET A 53 -9.16 9.34 -0.52
C MET A 53 -8.35 8.73 0.62
N LYS A 54 -8.96 7.79 1.34
CA LYS A 54 -8.27 7.03 2.38
C LYS A 54 -7.68 5.75 1.78
N VAL A 55 -6.40 5.51 2.04
CA VAL A 55 -5.69 4.31 1.60
C VAL A 55 -5.18 3.60 2.83
N VAL A 56 -5.52 2.32 2.98
CA VAL A 56 -5.10 1.51 4.13
C VAL A 56 -4.28 0.33 3.64
N ASP A 57 -3.08 0.18 4.17
CA ASP A 57 -2.29 -1.04 4.02
C ASP A 57 -2.45 -1.89 5.28
N MET A 58 -2.98 -3.11 5.13
CA MET A 58 -3.27 -4.03 6.24
C MET A 58 -2.23 -5.14 6.29
N GLY A 59 -1.37 -5.11 7.30
CA GLY A 59 -0.18 -5.96 7.40
C GLY A 59 1.03 -5.28 6.74
N CYS A 60 1.26 -4.00 7.07
CA CYS A 60 2.28 -3.17 6.42
C CYS A 60 3.72 -3.59 6.72
N ALA A 61 3.94 -4.39 7.77
CA ALA A 61 5.24 -4.81 8.28
C ALA A 61 6.20 -3.61 8.45
N LEU A 62 7.50 -3.86 8.30
CA LEU A 62 8.56 -2.85 8.33
C LEU A 62 9.26 -2.78 6.98
N GLY A 63 9.67 -1.58 6.56
CA GLY A 63 10.49 -1.40 5.37
C GLY A 63 9.73 -0.91 4.13
N PRO A 64 10.35 -1.03 2.93
CA PRO A 64 9.97 -0.20 1.78
C PRO A 64 8.72 -0.66 1.04
N ASN A 65 8.27 -1.91 1.24
CA ASN A 65 7.21 -2.50 0.42
C ASN A 65 5.87 -1.80 0.61
N THR A 66 5.51 -1.44 1.85
CA THR A 66 4.26 -0.70 2.15
C THR A 66 4.24 0.65 1.43
N PHE A 67 5.33 1.42 1.52
CA PHE A 67 5.44 2.71 0.84
C PHE A 67 5.38 2.56 -0.67
N GLN A 68 6.00 1.53 -1.23
CA GLN A 68 5.92 1.26 -2.67
C GLN A 68 4.49 0.93 -3.11
N ALA A 69 3.75 0.15 -2.32
CA ALA A 69 2.35 -0.16 -2.61
C ALA A 69 1.48 1.11 -2.58
N ILE A 70 1.63 1.94 -1.55
CA ILE A 70 0.93 3.22 -1.42
C ILE A 70 1.28 4.17 -2.58
N SER A 71 2.56 4.28 -2.95
CA SER A 71 2.97 5.12 -4.08
C SER A 71 2.33 4.66 -5.38
N HIS A 72 2.27 3.35 -5.66
CA HIS A 72 1.58 2.85 -6.85
C HIS A 72 0.09 3.25 -6.87
N VAL A 73 -0.60 3.20 -5.72
CA VAL A 73 -2.00 3.64 -5.61
C VAL A 73 -2.11 5.13 -5.95
N ILE A 74 -1.28 5.97 -5.32
CA ILE A 74 -1.31 7.42 -5.52
C ILE A 74 -0.99 7.78 -6.99
N ASP A 75 0.03 7.15 -7.57
CA ASP A 75 0.45 7.37 -8.96
C ASP A 75 -0.68 7.01 -9.94
N THR A 76 -1.42 5.93 -9.67
CA THR A 76 -2.58 5.52 -10.48
C THR A 76 -3.66 6.59 -10.47
N VAL A 77 -4.04 7.04 -9.28
CA VAL A 77 -5.07 8.08 -9.12
C VAL A 77 -4.62 9.38 -9.76
N HIS A 78 -3.35 9.76 -9.59
CA HIS A 78 -2.77 10.94 -10.18
C HIS A 78 -2.78 10.88 -11.72
N GLY A 79 -2.31 9.79 -12.31
CA GLY A 79 -2.33 9.60 -13.77
C GLY A 79 -3.75 9.65 -14.34
N MET A 80 -4.71 9.03 -13.67
CA MET A 80 -6.12 9.08 -14.07
C MET A 80 -6.70 10.50 -13.97
N CYS A 81 -6.42 11.23 -12.89
CA CYS A 81 -6.89 12.60 -12.71
C CYS A 81 -6.29 13.53 -13.78
N GLN A 82 -5.00 13.40 -14.08
CA GLN A 82 -4.34 14.17 -15.14
C GLN A 82 -4.98 13.93 -16.51
N GLN A 83 -5.28 12.68 -16.86
CA GLN A 83 -5.93 12.33 -18.14
C GLN A 83 -7.34 12.89 -18.31
N GLN A 84 -8.05 13.08 -17.19
CA GLN A 84 -9.44 13.56 -17.18
C GLN A 84 -9.55 15.04 -16.76
N GLU A 85 -8.42 15.74 -16.63
CA GLU A 85 -8.34 17.13 -16.15
C GLU A 85 -9.05 17.35 -14.80
N LEU A 86 -9.04 16.32 -13.95
CA LEU A 86 -9.62 16.35 -12.62
C LEU A 86 -8.63 16.85 -11.58
N LYS A 87 -9.15 17.46 -10.52
CA LYS A 87 -8.35 17.82 -9.34
C LYS A 87 -7.94 16.55 -8.60
N LEU A 88 -6.66 16.48 -8.20
CA LEU A 88 -6.16 15.40 -7.36
C LEU A 88 -6.82 15.44 -5.97
N PRO A 89 -7.26 14.29 -5.41
CA PRO A 89 -7.73 14.23 -4.03
C PRO A 89 -6.59 14.43 -3.03
N GLU A 90 -6.94 14.84 -1.82
CA GLU A 90 -6.08 14.65 -0.66
C GLU A 90 -6.01 13.15 -0.31
N PHE A 91 -4.85 12.69 0.16
CA PHE A 91 -4.67 11.29 0.56
C PHE A 91 -4.47 11.18 2.07
N GLU A 92 -5.23 10.29 2.69
CA GLU A 92 -5.03 9.88 4.08
C GLU A 92 -4.55 8.42 4.07
N VAL A 93 -3.28 8.21 4.40
CA VAL A 93 -2.66 6.88 4.39
C VAL A 93 -2.64 6.34 5.81
N LEU A 94 -3.19 5.14 5.99
CA LEU A 94 -3.17 4.41 7.25
C LEU A 94 -2.36 3.12 7.07
N LEU A 95 -1.29 3.00 7.86
CA LEU A 95 -0.45 1.80 7.90
C LEU A 95 -0.85 1.00 9.13
N ASN A 96 -1.40 -0.19 8.91
CA ASN A 96 -1.92 -1.03 9.97
C ASN A 96 -1.09 -2.31 10.08
N ASP A 97 -0.67 -2.64 11.30
CA ASP A 97 -0.07 -3.93 11.65
C ASP A 97 -0.45 -4.31 13.09
N LEU A 98 -0.04 -5.49 13.54
CA LEU A 98 -0.25 -5.94 14.91
C LEU A 98 0.55 -5.07 15.90
N PRO A 99 0.06 -4.92 17.15
CA PRO A 99 0.79 -4.17 18.17
C PRO A 99 2.21 -4.72 18.40
N GLY A 100 3.21 -3.84 18.29
CA GLY A 100 4.63 -4.16 18.51
C GLY A 100 5.45 -4.31 17.23
N ASN A 101 4.80 -4.28 16.05
CA ASN A 101 5.44 -3.90 14.80
C ASN A 101 5.63 -2.36 14.74
#